data_AF-A0A378XZE0-F1
#
_entry.id   AF-A0A378XZE0-F1
#
_cell.length_a   1.000
_cell.length_b   1.000
_cell.length_c   1.000
_cell.angle_alpha   90.00
_cell.angle_beta   90.00
_cell.angle_gamma   90.00
#
_symmetry.space_group_name_H-M   'P 1'
#
loop_
_entity.id
_entity.type
_entity.pdbx_description
1 polymer ?
#
loop_
_entity_poly.entity_id
_entity_poly.type
_entity_poly.pdbx_seq_one_letter_code
_entity_poly.pdbx_strand_id
1 'polypeptide(L)' 'MKNNKSVSFDIMVSDKVSVGDLIDVEGKKMYITKIKSVEAGTGARLLVQGLCKEDQISKMLRKYIRN' A
#
# COMPACT_ATOMS: atom_id res chain seq x y z
N MET A 1 -13.76 14.27 1.10
CA MET A 1 -12.95 13.06 1.39
C MET A 1 -12.38 12.50 0.08
N LYS A 2 -11.14 12.85 -0.30
CA LYS A 2 -10.43 12.25 -1.45
C LYS A 2 -8.93 12.28 -1.13
N ASN A 3 -8.36 11.21 -0.58
CA ASN A 3 -6.91 11.14 -0.33
C ASN A 3 -6.37 9.72 -0.53
N ASN A 4 -6.79 9.08 -1.64
CA ASN A 4 -6.19 7.83 -2.07
C ASN A 4 -4.87 8.17 -2.77
N LYS A 5 -3.76 7.62 -2.29
CA LYS A 5 -2.46 7.80 -2.94
C LYS A 5 -2.24 6.64 -3.90
N SER A 6 -1.76 6.96 -5.10
CA SER A 6 -1.25 5.94 -6.02
C SER A 6 0.12 5.51 -5.50
N VAL A 7 0.27 4.22 -5.23
CA VAL A 7 1.45 3.64 -4.62
C VAL A 7 1.85 2.41 -5.43
N SER A 8 3.14 2.28 -5.70
CA SER A 8 3.72 1.08 -6.28
C SER A 8 4.45 0.33 -5.18
N PHE A 9 4.26 -0.98 -5.09
CA PHE A 9 4.92 -1.83 -4.12
C PHE A 9 5.22 -3.21 -4.74
N ASP A 10 6.33 -3.80 -4.32
CA ASP A 10 6.78 -5.11 -4.80
C ASP A 10 6.26 -6.21 -3.89
N ILE A 11 5.78 -7.30 -4.50
CA ILE A 11 5.36 -8.51 -3.80
C ILE A 11 6.00 -9.74 -4.42
N MET A 12 6.11 -10.84 -3.66
CA MET A 12 6.49 -12.11 -4.25
C MET A 12 5.32 -12.71 -5.02
N VAL A 13 5.58 -13.45 -6.09
CA VAL A 13 4.53 -14.14 -6.87
C VAL A 13 3.74 -15.15 -6.02
N SER A 14 4.36 -15.67 -4.95
CA SER A 14 3.70 -16.55 -3.98
C SER A 14 2.71 -15.83 -3.06
N ASP A 15 2.80 -14.50 -2.95
CA ASP A 15 2.02 -13.72 -2.02
C ASP A 15 0.72 -13.27 -2.67
N LYS A 16 -0.40 -13.55 -2.00
CA LYS A 16 -1.71 -13.08 -2.44
C LYS A 16 -1.95 -11.68 -1.88
N VAL A 17 -2.28 -10.74 -2.76
CA VAL A 17 -2.70 -9.39 -2.38
C VAL A 17 -4.09 -9.09 -2.93
N SER A 18 -4.94 -8.54 -2.07
CA SER A 18 -6.34 -8.24 -2.31
C SER A 18 -6.68 -6.82 -1.90
N VAL A 19 -7.80 -6.31 -2.42
CA VAL A 19 -8.39 -5.06 -1.93
C VAL A 19 -8.82 -5.26 -0.47
N GLY A 20 -8.44 -4.32 0.40
CA GLY A 20 -8.63 -4.38 1.85
C GLY A 20 -7.38 -4.76 2.63
N ASP A 21 -6.38 -5.38 1.98
CA ASP A 21 -5.16 -5.79 2.65
C ASP A 21 -4.33 -4.57 3.11
N LEU A 22 -3.66 -4.73 4.24
CA LEU A 22 -2.75 -3.76 4.83
C LEU A 22 -1.33 -4.02 4.32
N ILE A 23 -0.73 -3.00 3.73
CA ILE A 23 0.67 -2.99 3.29
C ILE A 23 1.43 -1.91 4.06
N ASP A 24 2.72 -2.15 4.29
CA ASP A 24 3.62 -1.12 4.80
C ASP A 24 4.40 -0.53 3.62
N VAL A 25 4.23 0.77 3.40
CA VAL A 25 4.93 1.51 2.36
C VAL A 25 5.65 2.68 3.01
N GLU A 26 6.99 2.63 3.02
CA GLU A 26 7.86 3.67 3.62
C GLU A 26 7.52 3.95 5.10
N GLY A 27 7.23 2.91 5.90
CA GLY A 27 6.84 3.06 7.30
C GLY A 27 5.42 3.63 7.48
N LYS A 28 4.59 3.53 6.44
CA LYS A 28 3.18 3.92 6.46
C LYS A 28 2.34 2.68 6.22
N LYS A 29 1.60 2.25 7.25
CA LYS A 29 0.54 1.27 7.05
C LYS A 29 -0.58 1.89 6.25
N MET A 30 -0.84 1.32 5.08
CA MET A 30 -1.88 1.72 4.16
C MET A 30 -2.70 0.49 3.79
N TYR A 31 -4.01 0.67 3.63
CA TYR A 31 -4.87 -0.39 3.11
C TYR A 31 -5.11 -0.17 1.61
N ILE A 32 -5.11 -1.27 0.86
CA ILE A 32 -5.34 -1.24 -0.59
C ILE A 32 -6.81 -1.00 -0.84
N THR A 33 -7.14 0.08 -1.56
CA THR A 33 -8.51 0.41 -1.94
C THR A 33 -8.85 -0.05 -3.35
N LYS A 34 -7.86 -0.14 -4.23
CA LYS A 34 -8.01 -0.61 -5.62
C LYS A 34 -6.66 -1.02 -6.18
N ILE A 35 -6.58 -2.16 -6.85
CA ILE A 35 -5.43 -2.55 -7.67
C ILE A 35 -5.65 -2.00 -9.08
N LYS A 36 -4.66 -1.29 -9.64
CA LYS A 36 -4.72 -0.72 -10.99
C LYS A 36 -4.04 -1.62 -12.01
N SER A 37 -2.81 -2.00 -11.73
CA SER A 37 -2.01 -2.86 -12.59
C SER A 37 -1.13 -3.77 -11.75
N VAL A 38 -0.77 -4.90 -12.34
CA VAL A 38 0.21 -5.85 -11.83
C VAL A 38 1.14 -6.15 -12.99
N GLU A 39 2.43 -5.89 -12.78
CA GLU A 39 3.47 -6.10 -13.77
C GLU A 39 4.44 -7.16 -13.26
N ALA A 40 4.99 -7.97 -14.16
CA ALA A 40 6.05 -8.90 -13.80
C ALA A 40 7.33 -8.10 -13.52
N GLY A 41 7.82 -8.20 -12.29
CA GLY A 41 9.12 -7.65 -11.90
C GLY A 41 10.26 -8.59 -12.30
N THR A 42 11.45 -8.33 -11.77
CA THR A 42 12.61 -9.20 -12.01
C THR A 42 12.54 -10.45 -11.14
N GLY A 43 12.62 -11.64 -11.76
CA GLY A 43 12.58 -12.92 -11.06
C GLY A 43 11.18 -13.33 -10.61
N ALA A 44 11.04 -13.77 -9.36
CA ALA A 44 9.76 -14.20 -8.78
C ALA A 44 9.00 -13.05 -8.08
N ARG A 45 9.14 -11.82 -8.58
CA ARG A 45 8.53 -10.61 -8.01
C ARG A 45 7.50 -10.00 -8.95
N LEU A 46 6.47 -9.41 -8.38
CA LEU A 46 5.45 -8.63 -9.08
C LEU A 46 5.50 -7.19 -8.58
N LEU A 47 5.46 -6.25 -9.51
CA LEU A 47 5.26 -4.85 -9.22
C LEU A 47 3.77 -4.55 -9.27
N VAL A 48 3.18 -4.19 -8.13
CA VAL A 48 1.75 -3.89 -8.03
C VAL A 48 1.57 -2.38 -7.91
N GLN A 49 0.77 -1.80 -8.81
CA GLN A 49 0.34 -0.42 -8.68
C GLN A 49 -1.09 -0.39 -8.13
N GLY A 50 -1.26 0.22 -6.97
CA GLY A 50 -2.55 0.31 -6.27
C GLY A 50 -2.88 1.72 -5.80
N LEU A 51 -4.17 2.01 -5.65
CA LEU A 51 -4.64 3.11 -4.83
C LEU A 51 -4.71 2.63 -3.40
N CYS A 52 -3.93 3.25 -2.52
CA CYS A 52 -3.88 2.92 -1.11
C CYS A 52 -4.33 4.11 -0.27
N LYS A 53 -4.92 3.84 0.88
CA LYS A 53 -5.31 4.85 1.84
C LYS A 53 -4.63 4.59 3.17
N GLU A 54 -4.11 5.65 3.76
CA GLU A 54 -3.43 5.57 5.04
C GLU A 54 -4.43 5.16 6.13
N ASP A 55 -4.02 4.21 6.96
CA ASP A 55 -4.80 3.82 8.12
C ASP A 55 -4.96 5.01 9.10
N GLN A 56 -6.15 5.16 9.67
CA GLN A 56 -6.47 6.32 10.53
C GLN A 56 -5.60 6.34 11.79
N ILE A 57 -5.26 5.17 12.34
CA ILE A 57 -4.37 5.06 13.51
C ILE A 57 -2.97 5.55 13.14
N SER A 58 -2.45 5.10 11.99
CA SER A 58 -1.15 5.57 11.47
C SER A 58 -1.11 7.08 11.25
N LYS A 59 -2.23 7.67 10.79
CA LYS A 59 -2.38 9.12 10.65
C LYS A 59 -2.40 9.85 12.00
N MET A 60 -3.11 9.31 13.00
CA MET A 60 -3.14 9.89 14.35
C MET A 60 -1.77 9.84 15.01
N LEU A 61 -1.09 8.69 15.01
CA LEU A 61 0.23 8.53 15.64
C LEU A 61 1.24 9.55 15.12
N ARG A 62 1.28 9.77 13.79
CA ARG A 62 2.13 10.81 13.19
C ARG A 62 1.76 12.23 13.65
N LYS A 63 0.47 12.51 13.84
CA LYS A 63 0.01 13.81 14.33
C LYS A 63 0.52 14.07 15.76
N TYR A 64 0.54 13.03 16.61
CA TYR A 64 1.06 13.13 17.97
C TYR A 64 2.59 13.22 18.03
N ILE A 65 3.32 12.48 17.20
CA ILE A 65 4.80 12.51 17.18
C ILE A 65 5.35 13.87 16.70
N ARG A 66 4.61 14.58 15.85
CA ARG A 66 5.02 15.89 15.32
C ARG A 66 4.72 17.07 16.25
N ASN A 67 4.21 16.82 17.45
CA ASN A 67 3.76 17.82 18.41
C ASN A 67 4.56 17.74 19.71
#